data_AF-A0A2V5TUV1-F1
#
_entry.id   AF-A0A2V5TUV1-F1
#
_cell.length_a   1.000
_cell.length_b   1.000
_cell.length_c   1.000
_cell.angle_alpha   90.00
_cell.angle_beta   90.00
_cell.angle_gamma   90.00
#
_symmetry.space_group_name_H-M   'P 1'
#
loop_
_entity.id
_entity.type
_entity.pdbx_description
1 polymer ?
#
loop_
_entity_poly.entity_id
_entity_poly.type
_entity_poly.pdbx_seq_one_letter_code
_entity_poly.pdbx_strand_id
1 'polypeptide(L)'
;IGAAGTFVVRGKVRQTKLRDEILRRLPFKPELMICPAREVLALARGNWFDGAPAGKAVGQFVSVLRKAPRAKPPLPLAQPAGENWEVRLVAITGRFALSLRRTGQTYSNAVVEKHLGVPATTRNWNTIEAIREVLEK
;
A
#
# COMPACT_ATOMS: atom_id res chain seq x y z
N ILE A 1 -11.35 4.70 -8.56
CA ILE A 1 -10.18 3.90 -9.01
C ILE A 1 -10.20 2.60 -8.22
N GLY A 2 -10.47 1.46 -8.87
CA GLY A 2 -10.65 0.16 -8.20
C GLY A 2 -11.87 0.08 -7.26
N ALA A 3 -12.15 -1.12 -6.72
CA ALA A 3 -13.26 -1.37 -5.79
C ALA A 3 -13.04 -0.71 -4.41
N ALA A 4 -14.12 -0.13 -3.87
CA ALA A 4 -14.36 0.49 -2.56
C ALA A 4 -13.15 0.98 -1.72
N GLY A 5 -13.12 2.29 -1.44
CA GLY A 5 -12.25 2.88 -0.40
C GLY A 5 -10.92 3.47 -0.89
N THR A 6 -10.83 3.88 -2.16
CA THR A 6 -9.70 4.65 -2.69
C THR A 6 -10.22 5.94 -3.32
N PHE A 7 -9.77 7.09 -2.81
CA PHE A 7 -10.17 8.42 -3.28
C PHE A 7 -8.93 9.22 -3.73
N VAL A 8 -9.05 9.91 -4.87
CA VAL A 8 -8.02 10.81 -5.38
C VAL A 8 -8.59 12.22 -5.40
N VAL A 9 -7.93 13.14 -4.68
CA VAL A 9 -8.31 14.55 -4.64
C VAL A 9 -7.27 15.33 -5.43
N ARG A 10 -7.68 15.90 -6.57
CA ARG A 10 -6.81 16.71 -7.46
C ARG A 10 -6.60 18.14 -6.95
N GLY A 11 -7.56 18.67 -6.20
CA GLY A 11 -7.48 20.01 -5.62
C GLY A 11 -6.46 20.12 -4.49
N LYS A 12 -5.89 21.31 -4.29
CA LYS A 12 -5.02 21.60 -3.14
C LYS A 12 -5.86 21.62 -1.86
N VAL A 13 -5.70 20.59 -1.03
CA VAL A 13 -6.39 20.48 0.27
C VAL A 13 -5.40 20.10 1.36
N ARG A 14 -5.55 20.68 2.56
CA ARG A 14 -4.78 20.25 3.74
C ARG A 14 -5.25 18.86 4.16
N GLN A 15 -4.31 17.97 4.49
CA GLN A 15 -4.64 16.60 4.88
C GLN A 15 -5.56 16.53 6.10
N THR A 16 -5.42 17.45 7.06
CA THR A 16 -6.29 17.57 8.24
C THR A 16 -7.72 17.88 7.81
N LYS A 17 -7.93 18.93 7.02
CA LYS A 17 -9.26 19.30 6.49
C LYS A 17 -9.93 18.15 5.75
N LEU A 18 -9.18 17.43 4.91
CA LEU A 18 -9.72 16.25 4.20
C LEU A 18 -10.11 15.14 5.18
N ARG A 19 -9.26 14.87 6.19
CA ARG A 19 -9.55 13.87 7.24
C ARG A 19 -10.82 14.24 8.00
N ASP A 20 -10.92 15.46 8.47
CA ASP A 20 -12.04 15.94 9.28
C ASP A 20 -13.35 15.85 8.51
N GLU A 21 -13.33 16.22 7.22
CA GLU A 21 -14.53 16.13 6.37
C GLU A 21 -14.96 14.68 6.10
N ILE A 22 -14.01 13.75 5.93
CA ILE A 22 -14.33 12.32 5.79
C ILE A 22 -14.93 11.79 7.10
N LEU A 23 -14.31 12.09 8.25
CA LEU A 23 -14.79 11.63 9.55
C LEU A 23 -16.18 12.19 9.88
N ARG A 24 -16.48 13.44 9.48
CA ARG A 24 -17.79 14.07 9.67
C ARG A 24 -18.91 13.39 8.87
N ARG A 25 -18.58 12.79 7.72
CA ARG A 25 -19.57 12.19 6.80
C ARG A 25 -19.80 10.70 7.01
N LEU A 26 -18.90 10.01 7.71
CA LEU A 26 -19.02 8.58 7.92
C LEU A 26 -19.67 8.28 9.28
N PRO A 27 -20.61 7.32 9.35
CA PRO A 27 -21.25 6.93 10.62
C PRO A 27 -20.34 6.05 11.50
N PHE A 28 -19.06 5.90 11.15
CA PHE A 28 -18.07 5.11 11.85
C PHE A 28 -16.71 5.79 11.77
N LYS A 29 -15.77 5.36 12.62
CA LYS A 29 -14.39 5.87 12.62
C LYS A 29 -13.50 4.99 11.73
N PRO A 30 -13.25 5.36 10.46
CA PRO A 30 -12.32 4.61 9.60
C PRO A 30 -10.86 4.81 10.02
N GLU A 31 -10.03 3.84 9.70
CA GLU A 31 -8.59 4.04 9.59
C GLU A 31 -8.28 4.64 8.21
N LEU A 32 -7.72 5.85 8.16
CA LEU A 32 -7.51 6.61 6.91
C LEU A 32 -6.03 6.80 6.57
N MET A 33 -5.66 6.34 5.38
CA MET A 33 -4.32 6.46 4.80
C MET A 33 -4.33 7.61 3.80
N ILE A 34 -4.05 8.82 4.28
CA ILE A 34 -3.96 10.02 3.43
C ILE A 34 -2.50 10.29 3.12
N CYS A 35 -2.15 10.28 1.83
CA CYS A 35 -0.80 10.58 1.35
C CYS A 35 -0.83 11.66 0.25
N PRO A 36 0.20 12.50 0.14
CA PRO A 36 0.34 13.46 -0.95
C PRO A 36 0.49 12.77 -2.31
N ALA A 37 -0.09 13.36 -3.37
CA ALA A 37 0.08 12.89 -4.75
C ALA A 37 1.56 12.68 -5.14
N ARG A 38 2.45 13.61 -4.76
CA ARG A 38 3.90 13.51 -5.03
C ARG A 38 4.54 12.24 -4.46
N GLU A 39 4.07 11.73 -3.32
CA GLU A 39 4.60 10.51 -2.72
C GLU A 39 4.20 9.28 -3.54
N VAL A 40 2.96 9.27 -4.05
CA VAL A 40 2.45 8.20 -4.93
C VAL A 40 3.14 8.24 -6.30
N LEU A 41 3.34 9.42 -6.87
CA LEU A 41 4.07 9.58 -8.15
C LEU A 41 5.53 9.15 -8.02
N ALA A 42 6.21 9.53 -6.94
CA ALA A 42 7.57 9.07 -6.67
C ALA A 42 7.64 7.56 -6.48
N LEU A 43 6.67 6.96 -5.78
CA LEU A 43 6.55 5.51 -5.65
C LEU A 43 6.37 4.85 -7.02
N ALA A 44 5.44 5.32 -7.85
CA ALA A 44 5.11 4.68 -9.12
C ALA A 44 6.24 4.75 -10.18
N ARG A 45 7.19 5.67 -10.02
CA ARG A 45 8.39 5.76 -10.88
C ARG A 45 9.46 4.72 -10.56
N GLY A 46 9.38 4.05 -9.41
CA GLY A 46 10.38 3.08 -8.99
C GLY A 46 10.16 1.70 -9.61
N ASN A 47 11.25 1.01 -9.95
CA ASN A 47 11.22 -0.36 -10.45
C ASN A 47 11.33 -1.36 -9.28
N TRP A 48 10.26 -1.51 -8.50
CA TRP A 48 10.31 -2.23 -7.22
C TRP A 48 10.13 -3.75 -7.30
N PHE A 49 9.59 -4.23 -8.42
CA PHE A 49 9.25 -5.64 -8.62
C PHE A 49 10.09 -6.27 -9.73
N ASP A 50 11.22 -5.64 -10.08
CA ASP A 50 12.14 -6.20 -11.05
C ASP A 50 12.67 -7.57 -10.57
N GLY A 51 12.73 -8.53 -11.48
CA GLY A 51 13.08 -9.92 -11.14
C GLY A 51 12.08 -10.66 -10.24
N ALA A 52 10.93 -10.07 -9.90
CA ALA A 52 9.87 -10.79 -9.20
C ALA A 52 9.26 -11.86 -10.11
N PRO A 53 8.84 -13.03 -9.57
CA PRO A 53 8.11 -14.02 -10.34
C PRO A 53 6.88 -13.41 -11.00
N ALA A 54 6.85 -13.38 -12.33
CA ALA A 54 5.72 -12.91 -13.12
C ALA A 54 4.77 -14.09 -13.38
N GLY A 55 3.48 -13.92 -13.07
CA GLY A 55 2.48 -14.93 -13.40
C GLY A 55 1.16 -14.73 -12.67
N LYS A 56 0.10 -15.39 -13.15
CA LYS A 56 -1.26 -15.29 -12.57
C LYS A 56 -1.35 -15.75 -11.11
N ALA A 57 -0.34 -16.48 -10.62
CA ALA A 57 -0.27 -17.01 -9.26
C ALA A 57 0.35 -16.04 -8.24
N VAL A 58 1.01 -14.95 -8.69
CA VAL A 58 1.67 -13.98 -7.80
C VAL A 58 1.25 -12.56 -8.19
N GLY A 59 0.60 -11.86 -7.28
CA GLY A 59 0.24 -10.45 -7.45
C GLY A 59 1.22 -9.50 -6.78
N GLN A 60 1.36 -8.31 -7.35
CA GLN A 60 2.13 -7.20 -6.80
C GLN A 60 1.22 -6.26 -6.01
N PHE A 61 1.65 -5.89 -4.82
CA PHE A 61 0.86 -5.12 -3.88
C PHE A 61 1.70 -4.07 -3.18
N VAL A 62 1.04 -2.98 -2.77
CA VAL A 62 1.57 -2.01 -1.84
C VAL A 62 0.67 -1.88 -0.63
N SER A 63 1.27 -1.92 0.55
CA SER A 63 0.63 -1.55 1.80
C SER A 63 0.99 -0.11 2.13
N VAL A 64 -0.02 0.76 2.13
CA VAL A 64 0.11 2.16 2.52
C VAL A 64 -0.06 2.23 4.03
N LEU A 65 1.01 2.53 4.74
CA LEU A 65 1.04 2.66 6.19
C LEU A 65 0.48 4.03 6.60
N ARG A 66 -0.19 4.08 7.76
CA ARG A 66 -0.65 5.36 8.34
C ARG A 66 0.49 6.38 8.49
N LYS A 67 1.69 5.90 8.81
CA LYS A 67 2.93 6.69 8.95
C LYS A 67 4.12 5.83 8.54
N ALA A 68 5.28 6.46 8.31
CA ALA A 68 6.51 5.70 8.10
C ALA A 68 6.82 4.80 9.33
N PRO A 69 7.23 3.55 9.11
CA PRO A 69 7.58 2.65 10.20
C PRO A 69 8.89 3.11 10.84
N ARG A 70 9.00 2.96 12.18
CA ARG A 70 10.22 3.36 12.91
C ARG A 70 11.38 2.41 12.67
N ALA A 71 11.08 1.11 12.63
CA ALA A 71 12.03 0.06 12.34
C ALA A 71 11.62 -0.65 11.05
N LYS A 72 12.62 -1.04 10.25
CA LYS A 72 12.41 -1.83 9.04
C LYS A 72 13.01 -3.23 9.29
N PRO A 73 12.26 -4.32 9.10
CA PRO A 73 12.83 -5.65 9.17
C PRO A 73 13.85 -5.83 8.03
N PRO A 74 14.79 -6.78 8.15
CA PRO A 74 15.59 -7.22 7.03
C PRO A 74 14.70 -7.66 5.85
N LEU A 75 15.11 -7.32 4.63
CA LEU A 75 14.38 -7.65 3.40
C LEU A 75 15.25 -8.54 2.49
N PRO A 76 14.65 -9.45 1.71
CA PRO A 76 13.21 -9.73 1.66
C PRO A 76 12.70 -10.47 2.90
N LEU A 77 11.49 -10.14 3.34
CA LEU A 77 10.82 -10.82 4.45
C LEU A 77 9.67 -11.67 3.92
N ALA A 78 9.77 -12.99 4.07
CA ALA A 78 8.77 -13.95 3.63
C ALA A 78 7.96 -14.50 4.81
N GLN A 79 6.64 -14.56 4.65
CA GLN A 79 5.72 -15.15 5.63
C GLN A 79 4.76 -16.14 4.94
N PRO A 80 4.70 -17.40 5.40
CA PRO A 80 5.70 -18.04 6.25
C PRO A 80 7.11 -18.03 5.60
N ALA A 81 8.15 -18.24 6.40
CA ALA A 81 9.50 -18.38 5.88
C ALA A 81 9.65 -19.64 5.01
N GLY A 82 10.59 -19.64 4.08
CA GLY A 82 10.86 -20.77 3.17
C GLY A 82 10.16 -20.63 1.81
N GLU A 83 10.05 -21.75 1.09
CA GLU A 83 9.58 -21.79 -0.31
C GLU A 83 8.06 -21.63 -0.46
N ASN A 84 7.32 -21.95 0.60
CA ASN A 84 5.85 -21.89 0.67
C ASN A 84 5.32 -20.56 1.21
N TRP A 85 6.10 -19.49 1.04
CA TRP A 85 5.70 -18.15 1.45
C TRP A 85 4.41 -17.70 0.74
N GLU A 86 3.61 -16.91 1.45
CA GLU A 86 2.34 -16.37 0.98
C GLU A 86 2.44 -14.87 0.73
N VAL A 87 3.12 -14.16 1.64
CA VAL A 87 3.41 -12.74 1.54
C VAL A 87 4.92 -12.56 1.63
N ARG A 88 5.49 -11.84 0.67
CA ARG A 88 6.91 -11.49 0.67
C ARG A 88 7.08 -9.99 0.54
N LEU A 89 7.52 -9.31 1.60
CA LEU A 89 7.91 -7.91 1.54
C LEU A 89 9.26 -7.81 0.82
N VAL A 90 9.32 -6.95 -0.21
CA VAL A 90 10.50 -6.79 -1.07
C VAL A 90 11.17 -5.43 -0.88
N ALA A 91 10.41 -4.39 -0.53
CA ALA A 91 10.93 -3.05 -0.32
C ALA A 91 10.08 -2.25 0.67
N ILE A 92 10.70 -1.30 1.37
CA ILE A 92 10.03 -0.34 2.25
C ILE A 92 10.58 1.07 1.98
N THR A 93 9.76 1.93 1.40
CA THR A 93 10.10 3.31 1.05
C THR A 93 9.08 4.29 1.65
N GLY A 94 9.55 5.22 2.49
CA GLY A 94 8.68 6.12 3.25
C GLY A 94 7.61 5.35 4.04
N ARG A 95 6.33 5.57 3.70
CA ARG A 95 5.16 4.89 4.29
C ARG A 95 4.67 3.68 3.50
N PHE A 96 5.36 3.29 2.43
CA PHE A 96 4.93 2.24 1.52
C PHE A 96 5.76 0.99 1.74
N ALA A 97 5.08 -0.13 1.98
CA ALA A 97 5.69 -1.45 1.99
C ALA A 97 5.24 -2.20 0.74
N LEU A 98 6.18 -2.63 -0.09
CA LEU A 98 5.92 -3.34 -1.34
C LEU A 98 6.03 -4.84 -1.09
N SER A 99 5.06 -5.59 -1.62
CA SER A 99 4.98 -7.03 -1.39
C SER A 99 4.51 -7.80 -2.62
N LEU A 100 5.04 -9.02 -2.73
CA LEU A 100 4.53 -10.06 -3.62
C LEU A 100 3.61 -10.97 -2.81
N ARG A 101 2.52 -11.42 -3.44
CA ARG A 101 1.53 -12.27 -2.76
C ARG A 101 1.03 -13.39 -3.66
N ARG A 102 0.99 -14.60 -3.14
CA ARG A 102 0.39 -15.74 -3.86
C ARG A 102 -1.14 -15.66 -3.82
N THR A 103 -1.80 -16.06 -4.91
CA THR A 103 -3.28 -16.06 -5.02
C THR A 103 -3.94 -16.96 -3.98
N GLY A 104 -5.12 -16.57 -3.49
CA GLY A 104 -5.92 -17.35 -2.52
C GLY A 104 -5.76 -16.95 -1.06
N GLN A 105 -5.08 -15.84 -0.75
CA GLN A 105 -4.65 -15.51 0.61
C GLN A 105 -5.32 -14.24 1.17
N THR A 106 -5.84 -14.33 2.39
CA THR A 106 -6.67 -13.29 3.04
C THR A 106 -5.89 -12.42 4.06
N TYR A 107 -4.83 -12.94 4.69
CA TYR A 107 -4.21 -12.36 5.90
C TYR A 107 -3.16 -11.27 5.67
N SER A 108 -3.28 -10.55 4.56
CA SER A 108 -2.14 -9.84 3.98
C SER A 108 -1.80 -8.50 4.65
N ASN A 109 -2.78 -7.80 5.24
CA ASN A 109 -2.51 -6.63 6.08
C ASN A 109 -1.89 -7.05 7.42
N ALA A 110 -2.39 -8.12 8.03
CA ALA A 110 -1.94 -8.56 9.36
C ALA A 110 -0.44 -8.88 9.39
N VAL A 111 0.10 -9.50 8.33
CA VAL A 111 1.56 -9.73 8.20
C VAL A 111 2.33 -8.41 8.19
N VAL A 112 1.93 -7.47 7.34
CA VAL A 112 2.63 -6.18 7.21
C VAL A 112 2.54 -5.38 8.52
N GLU A 113 1.36 -5.32 9.12
CA GLU A 113 1.13 -4.61 10.39
C GLU A 113 1.90 -5.24 11.55
N LYS A 114 1.96 -6.58 11.63
CA LYS A 114 2.73 -7.32 12.64
C LYS A 114 4.21 -6.99 12.57
N HIS A 115 4.79 -6.92 11.37
CA HIS A 115 6.23 -6.68 11.20
C HIS A 115 6.63 -5.20 11.22
N LEU A 116 5.71 -4.29 10.86
CA LEU A 116 6.01 -2.86 10.78
C LEU A 116 5.43 -2.05 11.96
N GLY A 117 4.53 -2.64 12.74
CA GLY A 117 3.90 -2.01 13.91
C GLY A 117 3.03 -0.80 13.56
N VAL A 118 2.57 -0.68 12.32
CA VAL A 118 1.79 0.46 11.83
C VAL A 118 0.59 -0.04 11.04
N PRO A 119 -0.64 0.43 11.35
CA PRO A 119 -1.84 0.13 10.56
C PRO A 119 -1.65 0.44 9.06
N ALA A 120 -2.14 -0.45 8.21
CA ALA A 120 -1.86 -0.44 6.78
C ALA A 120 -3.10 -0.75 5.95
N THR A 121 -3.21 -0.10 4.79
CA THR A 121 -4.20 -0.46 3.77
C THR A 121 -3.46 -0.97 2.56
N THR A 122 -3.74 -2.21 2.16
CA THR A 122 -3.13 -2.76 0.94
C THR A 122 -4.00 -2.52 -0.29
N ARG A 123 -3.34 -2.15 -1.39
CA ARG A 123 -3.87 -2.12 -2.74
C ARG A 123 -3.00 -2.93 -3.70
N ASN A 124 -3.63 -3.48 -4.73
CA ASN A 124 -2.92 -4.07 -5.85
C ASN A 124 -2.11 -2.97 -6.57
N TRP A 125 -0.94 -3.32 -7.12
CA TRP A 125 -0.10 -2.37 -7.85
C TRP A 125 -0.83 -1.70 -9.03
N ASN A 126 -1.72 -2.41 -9.72
CA ASN A 126 -2.56 -1.84 -10.78
C ASN A 126 -3.41 -0.66 -10.29
N THR A 127 -3.76 -0.62 -8.99
CA THR A 127 -4.45 0.55 -8.41
C THR A 127 -3.54 1.76 -8.32
N ILE A 128 -2.25 1.56 -8.02
CA ILE A 128 -1.24 2.64 -7.98
C ILE A 128 -1.00 3.18 -9.38
N GLU A 129 -0.88 2.31 -10.38
CA GLU A 129 -0.76 2.74 -11.79
C GLU A 129 -1.97 3.55 -12.24
N ALA A 130 -3.19 3.09 -11.95
CA ALA A 130 -4.40 3.85 -12.27
C ALA A 130 -4.49 5.18 -11.51
N ILE A 131 -3.98 5.27 -10.26
CA ILE A 131 -3.85 6.55 -9.54
C ILE A 131 -2.83 7.45 -10.23
N ARG A 132 -1.67 6.92 -10.64
CA ARG A 132 -0.64 7.69 -11.37
C ARG A 132 -1.24 8.32 -12.61
N GLU A 133 -1.93 7.56 -13.44
CA GLU A 133 -2.59 8.06 -14.66
C GLU A 133 -3.58 9.20 -14.39
N VAL A 134 -4.31 9.16 -13.26
CA VAL A 134 -5.26 10.21 -12.88
C VAL A 134 -4.56 11.46 -12.35
N LEU A 135 -3.37 11.32 -11.76
CA LEU A 135 -2.59 12.42 -11.18
C LEU A 135 -1.68 13.11 -12.21
N GLU A 136 -1.32 12.41 -13.29
CA GLU A 136 -0.51 12.96 -14.39
C GLU A 136 -1.35 13.69 -15.47
N LYS A 137 -2.69 13.57 -15.39
CA LYS A 137 -3.66 14.35 -16.19
C LYS A 137 -3.98 15.69 -15.53
#